data_AF-W0V7F1-F1
#
_entry.id   AF-W0V7F1-F1
#
_cell.length_a   1.000
_cell.length_b   1.000
_cell.length_c   1.000
_cell.angle_alpha   90.00
_cell.angle_beta   90.00
_cell.angle_gamma   90.00
#
_symmetry.space_group_name_H-M   'P 1'
#
loop_
_entity.id
_entity.type
_entity.pdbx_description
1 polymer ?
#
loop_
_entity_poly.entity_id
_entity_poly.type
_entity_poly.pdbx_seq_one_letter_code
_entity_poly.pdbx_strand_id
1 'polypeptide(L)'
;MNDTPPISIDLQCVHHTGCIYDGKDILVNILIKNDSTKSVGFPLEFLRKSGPIIKFIDTDTGKNTYGRRGLANPLLKTKFTQIPPGATISMETALHKEQLESFKIKKVDITAEVIIKTRLQIEGATELSEYQGSSTIRIVEKSD
;
A
#
# COMPACT_ATOMS: atom_id res chain seq x y z
N MET A 1 -7.47 -4.23 -25.71
CA MET A 1 -6.96 -2.98 -25.11
C MET A 1 -6.27 -3.37 -23.82
N ASN A 2 -4.96 -3.15 -23.72
CA ASN A 2 -4.27 -3.30 -22.45
C ASN A 2 -4.60 -2.06 -21.62
N ASP A 3 -5.66 -2.13 -20.81
CA ASP A 3 -5.99 -1.08 -19.86
C ASP A 3 -4.88 -1.01 -18.83
N THR A 4 -3.90 -0.13 -19.09
CA THR A 4 -2.91 0.22 -18.08
C THR A 4 -3.67 0.97 -16.99
N PRO A 5 -3.57 0.56 -15.71
CA PRO A 5 -4.27 1.25 -14.64
C PRO A 5 -3.89 2.74 -14.64
N PRO A 6 -4.82 3.66 -14.34
CA PRO A 6 -4.55 5.10 -14.41
C PRO A 6 -3.52 5.57 -13.37
N ILE A 7 -3.30 4.76 -12.33
CA ILE A 7 -2.29 5.01 -11.29
C ILE A 7 -1.47 3.74 -11.02
N SER A 8 -0.17 3.91 -10.75
CA SER A 8 0.72 2.87 -10.24
C SER A 8 1.05 3.07 -8.76
N ILE A 9 1.47 1.98 -8.12
CA ILE A 9 1.86 1.95 -6.71
C ILE A 9 3.29 1.46 -6.60
N ASP A 10 4.10 2.17 -5.83
CA ASP A 10 5.44 1.76 -5.43
C ASP A 10 5.60 1.84 -3.90
N LEU A 11 6.55 1.08 -3.35
CA LEU A 11 6.79 0.97 -1.91
C LEU A 11 8.24 1.28 -1.57
N GLN A 12 8.43 2.08 -0.52
CA GLN A 12 9.75 2.44 -0.02
C GLN A 12 9.79 2.37 1.50
N CYS A 13 10.79 1.71 2.07
CA CYS A 13 11.02 1.78 3.51
C CYS A 13 11.57 3.16 3.90
N VAL A 14 11.02 3.76 4.96
CA VAL A 14 11.31 5.16 5.32
C VAL A 14 12.75 5.35 5.83
N HIS A 15 13.34 4.35 6.50
CA HIS A 15 14.60 4.54 7.24
C HIS A 15 15.81 3.78 6.68
N HIS A 16 15.61 2.76 5.84
CA HIS A 16 16.69 1.86 5.43
C HIS A 16 16.62 1.51 3.94
N THR A 17 17.80 1.45 3.30
CA THR A 17 17.97 0.91 1.95
C THR A 17 17.79 -0.60 2.02
N GLY A 18 16.53 -1.04 1.96
CA GLY A 18 16.09 -2.39 2.30
C GLY A 18 15.28 -2.41 3.59
N CYS A 19 14.14 -3.12 3.61
CA CYS A 19 13.30 -3.20 4.79
C CYS A 19 13.87 -4.19 5.80
N ILE A 20 14.75 -3.68 6.66
CA ILE A 20 15.36 -4.47 7.72
C ILE A 20 14.46 -4.43 8.95
N TYR A 21 14.11 -5.60 9.47
CA TYR A 21 13.41 -5.75 10.73
C TYR A 21 14.41 -5.84 11.89
N ASP A 22 14.32 -4.88 12.81
CA ASP A 22 15.19 -4.74 13.98
C ASP A 22 14.44 -4.95 15.31
N GLY A 23 13.27 -5.58 15.27
CA GLY A 23 12.41 -5.76 16.45
C GLY A 23 11.41 -4.62 16.71
N LYS A 24 11.23 -3.71 15.75
CA LYS A 24 10.29 -2.58 15.81
C LYS A 24 9.35 -2.55 14.59
N ASP A 25 8.35 -1.68 14.68
CA ASP A 25 7.48 -1.36 13.55
C ASP A 25 8.28 -0.84 12.35
N ILE A 26 7.90 -1.29 11.15
CA ILE A 26 8.49 -0.82 9.91
C ILE A 26 7.53 0.18 9.26
N LEU A 27 8.01 1.39 9.03
CA LEU A 27 7.27 2.38 8.25
C LEU A 27 7.57 2.22 6.76
N VAL A 28 6.49 2.08 5.98
CA VAL A 28 6.53 1.97 4.52
C VAL A 28 5.81 3.15 3.92
N ASN A 29 6.51 3.89 3.07
CA ASN A 29 5.95 4.86 2.16
C ASN A 29 5.32 4.15 0.98
N ILE A 30 4.05 4.43 0.76
CA ILE A 30 3.29 4.02 -0.43
C ILE A 30 3.26 5.23 -1.35
N LEU A 31 3.88 5.10 -2.51
CA LEU A 31 3.88 6.10 -3.56
C LEU A 31 2.78 5.77 -4.54
N ILE A 32 1.86 6.71 -4.76
CA ILE A 32 0.79 6.60 -5.75
C ILE A 32 1.08 7.61 -6.85
N LYS A 33 1.39 7.13 -8.05
CA LYS A 33 1.70 7.97 -9.21
C LYS A 33 0.55 7.92 -10.20
N ASN A 34 0.16 9.07 -10.73
CA ASN A 34 -0.75 9.14 -11.86
C ASN A 34 0.04 9.00 -13.16
N ASP A 35 -0.12 7.85 -13.82
CA ASP A 35 0.53 7.55 -15.10
C ASP A 35 -0.36 7.85 -16.30
N SER A 36 -1.57 8.34 -16.06
CA SER A 36 -2.49 8.76 -17.12
C SER A 36 -2.22 10.20 -17.57
N THR A 37 -2.83 10.57 -18.70
CA THR A 37 -2.81 11.94 -19.23
C THR A 37 -3.86 12.86 -18.63
N LYS A 38 -4.65 12.38 -17.66
CA LYS A 38 -5.80 13.06 -17.05
C LYS A 38 -5.61 13.22 -15.55
N SER A 39 -6.22 14.23 -14.93
CA SER A 39 -6.24 14.30 -13.46
C SER A 39 -7.02 13.12 -12.87
N VAL A 40 -6.50 12.55 -11.77
CA VAL A 40 -7.12 11.44 -11.04
C VAL A 40 -7.39 11.84 -9.60
N GLY A 41 -8.66 11.81 -9.20
CA GLY A 41 -9.09 11.92 -7.82
C GLY A 41 -8.95 10.61 -7.07
N PHE A 42 -8.16 10.61 -6.00
CA PHE A 42 -7.85 9.45 -5.16
C PHE A 42 -8.30 9.71 -3.70
N PRO A 43 -9.00 8.77 -3.03
CA PRO A 43 -9.50 8.98 -1.66
C PRO A 43 -8.40 8.77 -0.60
N LEU A 44 -7.39 9.63 -0.65
CA LEU A 44 -6.18 9.55 0.17
C LEU A 44 -6.49 9.56 1.67
N GLU A 45 -7.38 10.45 2.13
CA GLU A 45 -7.73 10.55 3.55
C GLU A 45 -8.39 9.28 4.09
N PHE A 46 -9.22 8.62 3.29
CA PHE A 46 -9.83 7.34 3.68
C PHE A 46 -8.76 6.27 3.86
N LEU A 47 -7.80 6.17 2.93
CA LEU A 47 -6.72 5.18 3.02
C LEU A 47 -5.71 5.50 4.13
N ARG A 48 -5.40 6.78 4.39
CA ARG A 48 -4.57 7.17 5.54
C ARG A 48 -5.18 6.74 6.88
N LYS A 49 -6.51 6.77 7.01
CA LYS A 49 -7.20 6.38 8.26
C LYS A 49 -7.50 4.88 8.36
N SER A 50 -7.91 4.26 7.26
CA SER A 50 -8.23 2.83 7.26
C SER A 50 -6.97 1.95 7.12
N GLY A 51 -5.90 2.48 6.53
CA GLY A 51 -4.79 1.70 6.03
C GLY A 51 -5.14 0.96 4.72
N PRO A 52 -4.13 0.54 3.95
CA PRO A 52 -4.31 -0.36 2.81
C PRO A 52 -4.68 -1.78 3.30
N ILE A 53 -4.95 -2.68 2.36
CA ILE A 53 -4.95 -4.11 2.66
C ILE A 53 -3.49 -4.56 2.62
N ILE A 54 -3.04 -5.27 3.65
CA ILE A 54 -1.67 -5.80 3.71
C ILE A 54 -1.77 -7.31 3.80
N LYS A 55 -1.09 -8.01 2.91
CA LYS A 55 -0.95 -9.46 2.94
C LYS A 55 0.51 -9.80 3.23
N PHE A 56 0.75 -10.51 4.32
CA PHE A 56 2.07 -11.01 4.68
C PHE A 56 2.24 -12.42 4.13
N ILE A 57 3.37 -12.67 3.49
CA ILE A 57 3.70 -13.94 2.84
C ILE A 57 5.08 -14.37 3.36
N ASP A 58 5.15 -15.54 3.98
CA ASP A 58 6.40 -16.09 4.49
C ASP A 58 7.22 -16.57 3.30
N THR A 59 8.44 -16.04 3.13
CA THR A 59 9.23 -16.26 1.91
C THR A 59 9.71 -17.71 1.79
N ASP A 60 9.89 -18.42 2.91
CA ASP A 60 10.37 -19.80 2.93
C ASP A 60 9.25 -20.81 2.63
N THR A 61 8.06 -20.58 3.19
CA THR A 61 6.95 -21.57 3.17
C THR A 61 5.78 -21.18 2.27
N GLY A 62 5.70 -19.92 1.83
CA GLY A 62 4.58 -19.40 1.04
C GLY A 62 3.26 -19.26 1.81
N LYS A 63 3.23 -19.60 3.11
CA LYS A 63 2.08 -19.33 3.98
C LYS A 63 1.78 -17.85 3.95
N ASN A 64 0.52 -17.47 4.12
CA ASN A 64 0.15 -16.06 4.14
C ASN A 64 -0.98 -15.76 5.14
N THR A 65 -1.02 -14.49 5.55
CA THR A 65 -2.08 -13.93 6.39
C THR A 65 -2.34 -12.47 5.99
N TYR A 66 -3.44 -11.90 6.46
CA TYR A 66 -3.75 -10.50 6.26
C TYR A 66 -3.49 -9.69 7.53
N GLY A 67 -2.88 -8.52 7.36
CA GLY A 67 -2.74 -7.52 8.41
C GLY A 67 -4.09 -6.96 8.84
N ARG A 68 -4.13 -6.45 10.07
CA ARG A 68 -5.32 -5.73 10.57
C ARG A 68 -5.47 -4.41 9.84
N ARG A 69 -6.71 -4.08 9.52
CA ARG A 69 -7.10 -2.81 8.89
C ARG A 69 -7.90 -1.96 9.88
N GLY A 70 -7.67 -0.65 9.85
CA GLY A 70 -8.42 0.31 10.66
C GLY A 70 -9.84 0.54 10.14
N LEU A 71 -10.71 0.99 11.03
CA LEU A 71 -12.04 1.49 10.69
C LEU A 71 -11.95 2.98 10.37
N ALA A 72 -12.42 3.39 9.19
CA ALA A 72 -12.49 4.79 8.79
C ALA A 72 -13.92 5.18 8.42
N ASN A 73 -14.25 6.46 8.60
CA ASN A 73 -15.55 7.00 8.21
C ASN A 73 -15.79 6.77 6.70
N PRO A 74 -16.86 6.05 6.31
CA PRO A 74 -17.17 5.78 4.90
C PRO A 74 -17.32 7.03 4.03
N LEU A 75 -17.71 8.18 4.61
CA LEU A 75 -17.83 9.45 3.90
C LEU A 75 -16.51 9.94 3.30
N LEU A 76 -15.36 9.48 3.81
CA LEU A 76 -14.06 9.84 3.24
C LEU A 76 -13.80 9.18 1.89
N LYS A 77 -14.56 8.15 1.50
CA LYS A 77 -14.43 7.49 0.19
C LYS A 77 -14.81 8.41 -0.98
N THR A 78 -15.59 9.46 -0.72
CA THR A 78 -16.00 10.45 -1.72
C THR A 78 -15.20 11.76 -1.64
N LYS A 79 -14.22 11.84 -0.72
CA LYS A 79 -13.30 12.98 -0.62
C LYS A 79 -12.03 12.69 -1.39
N PHE A 80 -11.97 13.18 -2.62
CA PHE A 80 -10.85 12.92 -3.52
C PHE A 80 -9.76 13.98 -3.39
N THR A 81 -8.52 13.51 -3.22
CA THR A 81 -7.30 14.29 -3.46
C THR A 81 -6.96 14.18 -4.94
N GLN A 82 -6.85 15.31 -5.63
CA GLN A 82 -6.51 15.32 -7.06
C GLN A 82 -5.01 15.08 -7.25
N ILE A 83 -4.68 14.16 -8.15
CA ILE A 83 -3.32 13.84 -8.58
C ILE A 83 -3.22 14.25 -10.06
N PRO A 84 -2.51 15.34 -10.39
CA PRO A 84 -2.30 15.75 -11.77
C PRO A 84 -1.55 14.67 -12.60
N PRO A 85 -1.61 14.71 -13.94
CA PRO A 85 -0.83 13.83 -14.80
C PRO A 85 0.66 13.84 -14.45
N GLY A 86 1.26 12.65 -14.29
CA GLY A 86 2.68 12.48 -13.93
C GLY A 86 3.03 12.79 -12.47
N ALA A 87 2.10 13.32 -11.67
CA ALA A 87 2.35 13.62 -10.28
C ALA A 87 2.30 12.38 -9.39
N THR A 88 2.99 12.47 -8.26
CA THR A 88 3.03 11.42 -7.23
C THR A 88 2.61 11.99 -5.89
N ILE A 89 1.74 11.26 -5.20
CA ILE A 89 1.42 11.51 -3.79
C ILE A 89 1.93 10.35 -2.95
N SER A 90 2.11 10.58 -1.65
CA SER A 90 2.54 9.55 -0.71
C SER A 90 1.62 9.42 0.50
N MET A 91 1.60 8.20 1.05
CA MET A 91 1.09 7.93 2.39
C MET A 91 1.98 6.91 3.09
N GLU A 92 2.11 7.05 4.39
CA GLU A 92 2.81 6.07 5.22
C GLU A 92 1.83 5.03 5.75
N THR A 93 2.32 3.80 5.88
CA THR A 93 1.66 2.74 6.65
C THR A 93 2.68 2.07 7.55
N ALA A 94 2.27 1.71 8.76
CA ALA A 94 3.07 0.91 9.66
C ALA A 94 2.83 -0.58 9.40
N LEU A 95 3.90 -1.35 9.34
CA LEU A 95 3.89 -2.80 9.47
C LEU A 95 4.25 -3.12 10.91
N HIS A 96 3.23 -3.48 11.70
CA HIS A 96 3.38 -3.60 13.15
C HIS A 96 4.21 -4.81 13.54
N LYS A 97 5.09 -4.62 14.52
CA LYS A 97 5.95 -5.63 15.11
C LYS A 97 5.18 -6.89 15.48
N GLU A 98 4.04 -6.75 16.16
CA GLU A 98 3.27 -7.89 16.64
C GLU A 98 2.75 -8.74 15.47
N GLN A 99 2.46 -8.13 14.32
CA GLN A 99 2.02 -8.85 13.13
C GLN A 99 3.18 -9.62 12.52
N LEU A 100 4.34 -8.96 12.34
CA LEU A 100 5.55 -9.59 11.81
C LEU A 100 6.01 -10.75 12.69
N GLU A 101 5.96 -10.57 14.02
CA GLU A 101 6.37 -11.60 14.98
C GLU A 101 5.34 -12.71 15.17
N SER A 102 4.04 -12.43 15.05
CA SER A 102 3.02 -13.49 15.09
C SER A 102 3.10 -14.41 13.88
N PHE A 103 3.67 -13.90 12.78
CA PHE A 103 3.74 -14.59 11.51
C PHE A 103 5.09 -15.27 11.26
N LYS A 104 6.15 -14.89 11.98
CA LYS A 104 7.47 -15.53 11.85
C LYS A 104 7.39 -17.02 12.23
N ILE A 105 7.91 -17.89 11.37
CA ILE A 105 8.01 -19.33 11.65
C ILE A 105 9.33 -19.67 12.33
N LYS A 106 10.43 -19.06 11.88
CA LYS A 106 11.79 -19.23 12.44
C LYS A 106 12.52 -17.91 12.61
N LYS A 107 12.48 -17.08 11.56
CA LYS A 107 13.08 -15.75 11.46
C LYS A 107 12.13 -14.85 10.66
N VAL A 108 12.33 -13.54 10.72
CA VAL A 108 11.59 -12.62 9.84
C VAL A 108 12.20 -12.64 8.44
N ASP A 109 11.54 -13.31 7.51
CA ASP A 109 11.79 -13.21 6.06
C ASP A 109 10.42 -13.27 5.36
N ILE A 110 9.85 -12.08 5.13
CA ILE A 110 8.44 -11.91 4.78
C ILE A 110 8.35 -10.98 3.58
N THR A 111 7.56 -11.35 2.59
CA THR A 111 7.07 -10.42 1.57
C THR A 111 5.75 -9.81 2.06
N ALA A 112 5.73 -8.49 2.23
CA ALA A 112 4.50 -7.73 2.45
C ALA A 112 3.96 -7.24 1.10
N GLU A 113 2.77 -7.71 0.72
CA GLU A 113 2.02 -7.20 -0.42
C GLU A 113 1.04 -6.14 0.07
N VAL A 114 1.21 -4.90 -0.40
CA VAL A 114 0.31 -3.79 -0.14
C VAL A 114 -0.68 -3.71 -1.30
N ILE A 115 -1.96 -3.87 -0.99
CA ILE A 115 -3.05 -3.89 -1.95
C ILE A 115 -3.96 -2.68 -1.69
N ILE A 116 -4.19 -1.88 -2.73
CA ILE A 116 -5.15 -0.77 -2.70
C ILE A 116 -6.34 -1.17 -3.57
N LYS A 117 -7.52 -1.21 -2.94
CA LYS A 117 -8.81 -1.37 -3.62
C LYS A 117 -9.66 -0.14 -3.34
N THR A 118 -10.00 0.60 -4.38
CA THR A 118 -10.75 1.85 -4.24
C THR A 118 -11.50 2.21 -5.51
N ARG A 119 -12.22 3.33 -5.48
CA ARG A 119 -12.79 3.98 -6.65
C ARG A 119 -12.05 5.28 -6.93
N LEU A 120 -11.82 5.56 -8.21
CA LEU A 120 -11.10 6.73 -8.70
C LEU A 120 -12.06 7.65 -9.44
N GLN A 121 -11.86 8.96 -9.26
CA GLN A 121 -12.52 9.97 -10.07
C GLN A 121 -11.58 10.36 -11.22
N ILE A 122 -11.91 10.01 -12.45
CA ILE A 122 -11.08 10.35 -13.61
C ILE A 122 -11.64 11.61 -14.28
N GLU A 123 -10.78 12.56 -14.62
CA GLU A 123 -11.19 13.78 -15.32
C GLU A 123 -11.95 13.48 -16.63
N GLY A 124 -13.12 14.08 -16.78
CA GLY A 124 -14.01 13.88 -17.91
C GLY A 124 -14.77 12.55 -17.91
N ALA A 125 -14.64 11.71 -16.88
CA ALA A 125 -15.52 10.56 -16.68
C ALA A 125 -16.75 10.96 -15.86
N THR A 126 -17.92 10.42 -16.23
CA THR A 126 -19.18 10.64 -15.50
C THR A 126 -19.34 9.72 -14.29
N GLU A 127 -18.65 8.58 -14.31
CA GLU A 127 -18.70 7.56 -13.26
C GLU A 127 -17.33 7.36 -12.61
N LEU A 128 -17.34 6.84 -11.39
CA LEU A 128 -16.11 6.44 -10.72
C LEU A 128 -15.60 5.12 -11.29
N SER A 129 -14.31 5.05 -11.60
CA SER A 129 -13.67 3.81 -12.04
C SER A 129 -13.27 2.97 -10.83
N GLU A 130 -13.55 1.66 -10.86
CA GLU A 130 -12.95 0.75 -9.89
C GLU A 130 -11.45 0.63 -10.14
N TYR A 131 -10.69 0.52 -9.06
CA TYR A 131 -9.25 0.37 -9.10
C TYR A 131 -8.80 -0.69 -8.10
N GLN A 132 -7.93 -1.56 -8.59
CA GLN A 132 -7.16 -2.49 -7.77
C GLN A 132 -5.72 -2.47 -8.28
N GLY A 133 -4.79 -2.14 -7.38
CA GLY A 133 -3.35 -2.23 -7.62
C GLY A 133 -2.65 -2.81 -6.39
N SER A 134 -1.49 -3.39 -6.60
CA SER A 134 -0.62 -3.83 -5.51
C SER A 134 0.84 -3.63 -5.84
N SER A 135 1.65 -3.59 -4.80
CA SER A 135 3.10 -3.66 -4.87
C SER A 135 3.61 -4.45 -3.68
N THR A 136 4.84 -4.97 -3.76
CA THR A 136 5.42 -5.82 -2.74
C THR A 136 6.73 -5.26 -2.23
N ILE A 137 7.01 -5.53 -0.96
CA ILE A 137 8.28 -5.20 -0.34
C ILE A 137 8.74 -6.38 0.52
N ARG A 138 10.01 -6.75 0.40
CA ARG A 138 10.60 -7.85 1.19
C ARG A 138 11.19 -7.28 2.46
N ILE A 139 10.84 -7.91 3.57
CA ILE A 139 11.28 -7.58 4.92
C ILE A 139 12.17 -8.70 5.41
N VAL A 140 13.37 -8.35 5.84
CA VAL A 140 14.37 -9.31 6.30
C VAL A 140 14.83 -8.94 7.70
N GLU A 141 14.91 -9.94 8.58
CA GLU A 141 15.49 -9.78 9.91
C GLU A 141 16.94 -9.31 9.78
N LYS A 142 17.32 -8.39 10.65
CA LYS A 142 18.71 -7.97 10.77
C LYS A 142 19.56 -9.21 11.05
N SER A 143 20.54 -9.47 10.19
CA SER A 143 21.56 -10.49 10.46
C SER A 143 22.59 -9.90 11.41
N ASP A 144 22.87 -10.60 12.50
CA ASP A 144 23.95 -10.29 13.44
C ASP A 144 25.32 -10.66 12.85
#